data_AF-A0A938PTS4-F1
#
_entry.id   AF-A0A938PTS4-F1
#
_cell.length_a   1.000
_cell.length_b   1.000
_cell.length_c   1.000
_cell.angle_alpha   90.00
_cell.angle_beta   90.00
_cell.angle_gamma   90.00
#
_symmetry.space_group_name_H-M   'P 1'
#
loop_
_entity.id
_entity.type
_entity.pdbx_description
1 polymer ?
#
loop_
_entity_poly.entity_id
_entity_poly.type
_entity_poly.pdbx_seq_one_letter_code
_entity_poly.pdbx_strand_id
1 'polypeptide(L)' 'MTAGGPGVAGVDGMLETDDVAEAVVQTLRDERFLVLPHPEVAEYIKRKTSDYDRWLTGMRRLQAQFGKAV' A
#
# COMPACT_ATOMS: atom_id res chain seq x y z
N MET A 1 4.21 2.54 12.85
CA MET A 1 3.66 1.88 14.06
C MET A 1 2.22 2.33 14.26
N THR A 2 1.24 1.56 13.78
CA THR A 2 -0.19 1.82 14.05
C THR A 2 -0.56 1.22 15.40
N ALA A 3 -1.27 1.99 16.24
CA ALA A 3 -1.54 1.68 17.64
C ALA A 3 -2.39 0.42 17.91
N GLY A 4 -2.78 -0.35 16.89
CA GLY A 4 -3.64 -1.55 16.98
C GLY A 4 -3.19 -2.72 16.11
N GLY A 5 -1.89 -2.83 15.84
CA GLY A 5 -1.35 -3.81 14.88
C GLY A 5 -1.45 -3.33 13.42
N PRO A 6 -1.01 -4.16 12.45
CA PRO A 6 -0.86 -3.70 11.07
C PRO A 6 -2.19 -3.35 10.38
N GLY A 7 -3.31 -3.92 10.85
CA GLY A 7 -4.63 -3.74 10.25
C GLY A 7 -4.61 -3.97 8.74
N VAL A 8 -5.35 -3.16 8.00
CA VAL A 8 -5.34 -3.16 6.52
C VAL A 8 -3.96 -2.78 5.95
N ALA A 9 -3.15 -2.02 6.69
CA ALA A 9 -1.86 -1.52 6.20
C ALA A 9 -0.76 -2.60 6.16
N GLY A 10 -0.93 -3.73 6.85
CA GLY A 10 0.03 -4.84 6.79
C GLY A 10 -0.38 -5.99 5.91
N VAL A 11 -1.45 -5.88 5.12
CA VAL A 11 -1.94 -6.97 4.25
C VAL A 11 -0.87 -7.42 3.27
N ASP A 12 -0.09 -6.49 2.72
CA ASP A 12 1.01 -6.78 1.79
C ASP A 12 2.39 -6.75 2.47
N GLY A 13 2.40 -6.85 3.81
CA GLY A 13 3.61 -6.86 4.61
C GLY A 13 4.16 -5.46 4.93
N MET A 14 5.00 -5.43 5.97
CA MET A 14 5.72 -4.23 6.39
C MET A 14 7.13 -4.31 5.85
N LEU A 15 7.65 -3.20 5.32
CA LEU A 15 9.05 -3.09 4.91
C LEU A 15 9.89 -2.53 6.06
N GLU A 16 11.13 -3.01 6.14
CA GLU A 16 12.12 -2.40 7.01
C GLU A 16 12.59 -1.06 6.43
N THR A 17 13.18 -0.22 7.29
CA THR A 17 13.64 1.10 6.87
C THR A 17 14.70 1.04 5.77
N ASP A 18 15.56 0.02 5.82
CA ASP A 18 16.64 -0.18 4.85
C ASP A 18 16.09 -0.53 3.46
N ASP A 19 15.03 -1.34 3.40
CA ASP A 19 14.36 -1.70 2.14
C ASP A 19 13.73 -0.45 1.47
N VAL A 20 13.10 0.40 2.29
CA VAL A 20 12.50 1.65 1.81
C VAL A 20 13.58 2.62 1.32
N ALA A 21 14.71 2.73 2.03
CA ALA A 21 15.84 3.56 1.63
C ALA A 21 16.43 3.09 0.30
N GLU A 22 16.63 1.78 0.13
CA GLU A 22 17.14 1.21 -1.12
C GLU A 22 16.19 1.50 -2.30
N ALA A 23 14.88 1.38 -2.10
CA ALA A 23 13.89 1.71 -3.13
C ALA A 23 13.99 3.17 -3.61
N VAL A 24 14.28 4.12 -2.70
CA VAL A 24 14.52 5.52 -3.06
C VAL A 24 15.81 5.68 -3.85
N VAL A 25 16.92 5.08 -3.38
CA VAL A 25 18.22 5.16 -4.06
C VAL A 25 18.13 4.59 -5.48
N GLN A 26 17.49 3.44 -5.66
CA GLN A 26 17.30 2.85 -6.99
C GLN A 26 16.44 3.72 -7.89
N THR A 27 15.35 4.27 -7.37
CA THR A 27 14.47 5.15 -8.15
C THR A 27 15.20 6.42 -8.63
N LEU A 28 16.08 6.99 -7.80
CA LEU A 28 16.94 8.10 -8.18
C LEU A 28 17.97 7.71 -9.24
N ARG A 29 18.60 6.53 -9.12
CA ARG A 29 19.53 6.00 -10.15
C ARG A 29 18.85 5.80 -11.50
N ASP A 30 17.58 5.39 -11.48
CA ASP A 30 16.75 5.21 -12.68
C ASP A 30 16.20 6.53 -13.26
N GLU A 31 16.52 7.68 -12.65
CA GLU A 31 15.96 9.00 -12.99
C GLU A 31 14.42 9.02 -13.01
N ARG A 32 13.79 8.20 -12.18
CA ARG A 32 12.34 8.15 -12.04
C ARG A 32 11.89 9.02 -10.87
N PHE A 33 10.77 9.71 -11.04
CA PHE A 33 10.22 10.57 -9.99
C PHE A 33 9.37 9.80 -8.98
N LEU A 34 8.60 8.81 -9.44
CA LEU A 34 7.67 8.06 -8.61
C LEU A 34 8.36 6.84 -8.00
N VAL A 35 8.57 6.88 -6.67
CA VAL A 35 9.07 5.76 -5.87
C VAL A 35 7.87 4.96 -5.36
N LEU A 36 7.85 3.64 -5.64
CA LEU A 36 6.87 2.72 -5.09
C LEU A 36 7.62 1.54 -4.44
N PRO A 37 7.93 1.61 -3.12
CA PRO A 37 8.60 0.52 -2.41
C PRO A 37 7.77 -0.78 -2.44
N HIS A 38 6.44 -0.62 -2.39
CA HIS A 38 5.45 -1.66 -2.59
C HIS A 38 4.91 -1.61 -4.03
N PRO A 39 5.35 -2.51 -4.94
CA PRO A 39 5.00 -2.44 -6.36
C PRO A 39 3.49 -2.59 -6.64
N GLU A 40 2.76 -3.32 -5.79
CA GLU A 40 1.31 -3.52 -5.85
C GLU A 40 0.51 -2.22 -5.72
N VAL A 41 1.08 -1.17 -5.11
CA VAL A 41 0.44 0.14 -4.98
C VAL A 41 0.15 0.76 -6.34
N ALA A 42 0.97 0.48 -7.36
CA ALA A 42 0.68 0.93 -8.73
C ALA A 42 -0.66 0.40 -9.23
N GLU A 43 -0.94 -0.88 -8.96
CA GLU A 43 -2.19 -1.52 -9.32
C GLU A 43 -3.36 -1.01 -8.47
N TYR A 44 -3.12 -0.68 -7.20
CA TYR A 44 -4.13 -0.07 -6.32
C TYR A 44 -4.58 1.28 -6.83
N ILE A 45 -3.63 2.11 -7.27
CA ILE A 45 -3.92 3.40 -7.90
C ILE A 45 -4.77 3.18 -9.15
N LYS A 46 -4.34 2.29 -10.06
CA LYS A 46 -5.09 1.98 -11.30
C LYS A 46 -6.52 1.55 -11.02
N ARG A 47 -6.72 0.58 -10.11
CA ARG A 47 -8.05 0.06 -9.74
C ARG A 47 -8.94 1.13 -9.12
N LYS A 48 -8.37 1.96 -8.24
CA LYS A 48 -9.08 3.08 -7.62
C LYS A 48 -9.52 4.10 -8.66
N THR A 49 -8.66 4.42 -9.62
CA THR A 49 -8.98 5.42 -10.65
C THR A 49 -9.87 4.89 -11.77
N SER A 50 -9.87 3.58 -12.03
CA SER A 50 -10.67 2.98 -13.12
C SER A 50 -12.15 2.85 -12.78
N ASP A 51 -12.48 2.57 -11.52
CA ASP A 51 -13.86 2.39 -11.05
C ASP A 51 -13.92 2.64 -9.53
N TYR A 52 -14.33 3.84 -9.17
CA TYR A 52 -14.28 4.32 -7.79
C TYR A 52 -15.37 3.69 -6.92
N ASP A 53 -16.57 3.43 -7.47
CA ASP A 53 -17.68 2.82 -6.74
C ASP A 53 -17.39 1.36 -6.40
N ARG A 54 -16.82 0.62 -7.36
CA ARG A 54 -16.34 -0.75 -7.13
C ARG A 54 -15.21 -0.76 -6.10
N TRP A 55 -14.27 0.19 -6.18
CA TRP A 55 -13.19 0.32 -5.21
C TRP A 55 -13.74 0.58 -3.79
N LEU A 56 -14.68 1.53 -3.62
CA LEU A 56 -15.32 1.82 -2.32
C LEU A 56 -16.01 0.58 -1.73
N THR A 57 -16.72 -0.17 -2.58
CA THR A 57 -17.35 -1.43 -2.18
C THR A 57 -16.31 -2.45 -1.70
N GLY A 58 -15.18 -2.58 -2.41
CA GLY A 58 -14.06 -3.41 -2.00
C GLY A 58 -13.45 -2.99 -0.66
N MET A 59 -13.20 -1.68 -0.48
CA MET A 59 -12.61 -1.14 0.76
C MET A 59 -13.50 -1.36 1.98
N ARG A 60 -14.83 -1.24 1.83
CA ARG A 60 -15.78 -1.55 2.91
C ARG A 60 -15.72 -3.02 3.31
N ARG A 61 -15.60 -3.94 2.35
CA ARG A 61 -15.44 -5.37 2.63
C ARG A 61 -14.11 -5.66 3.32
N LEU A 62 -13.02 -5.06 2.84
CA LEU A 62 -11.69 -5.20 3.43
C LEU A 62 -11.67 -4.69 4.89
N GLN A 63 -12.29 -3.54 5.15
CA GLN A 63 -12.44 -3.01 6.51
C GLN A 63 -13.32 -3.90 7.39
N ALA A 64 -14.38 -4.49 6.86
CA ALA A 64 -15.18 -5.45 7.64
C ALA A 64 -14.37 -6.71 8.02
N GLN A 65 -13.45 -7.12 7.16
CA GLN A 65 -12.60 -8.31 7.36
C GLN A 65 -11.41 -8.05 8.30
N PHE A 66 -10.74 -6.90 8.18
CA PHE A 66 -9.48 -6.60 8.88
C PHE A 66 -9.56 -5.42 9.86
N GLY A 67 -10.67 -4.67 9.86
CA GLY A 67 -10.88 -3.48 10.70
C GLY A 67 -11.33 -3.77 12.13
N LYS A 68 -11.52 -5.05 12.48
CA LYS A 68 -11.68 -5.52 13.86
C LYS A 68 -10.45 -6.37 14.26
N ALA A 69 -9.28 -5.75 14.25
CA ALA A 69 -8.21 -6.20 15.14
C ALA A 69 -8.43 -5.48 16.48
N VAL A 70 -9.12 -6.17 17.40
CA VAL A 70 -9.03 -5.90 18.84
C VAL A 70 -7.96 -6.82 19.38
#